data_AF-A0A1D5RL93-F1
#
_entry.id   AF-A0A1D5RL93-F1
#
_cell.length_a   1.000
_cell.length_b   1.000
_cell.length_c   1.000
_cell.angle_alpha   90.00
_cell.angle_beta   90.00
_cell.angle_gamma   90.00
#
_symmetry.space_group_name_H-M   'P 1'
#
loop_
_entity.id
_entity.type
_entity.pdbx_description
1 polymer ?
#
loop_
_entity_poly.entity_id
_entity_poly.type
_entity_poly.pdbx_seq_one_letter_code
_entity_poly.pdbx_strand_id
1 'polypeptide(L)'
;MNINHKGVLKLTKMEKKFLRKQSKARHVLLKHEGIQAVSYPTQSLVIANGGLGNGVSRKQLLLTLEKCGPVEALLMPPNKPYAFVIFQTIEESKKAYFTLNGKEIIDDLGQKIFLYLNFVEKAQWKNMGLEALPPGLLVVEEIISSEEEKKLLESVNWTEDTGNQNFQRSLKHRRVKHFGYEFHYESNTVDKDKPLPGG
;
A
#
# COMPACT_ATOMS: atom_id res chain seq x y z
N MET A 1 -34.05 -20.87 -35.04
CA MET A 1 -33.67 -20.51 -33.65
C MET A 1 -32.17 -20.71 -33.53
N ASN A 2 -31.38 -19.63 -33.49
CA ASN A 2 -29.93 -19.72 -33.32
C ASN A 2 -29.54 -18.89 -32.10
N ILE A 3 -29.05 -19.58 -31.07
CA ILE A 3 -28.70 -19.00 -29.77
C ILE A 3 -27.33 -18.33 -29.94
N ASN A 4 -27.32 -17.00 -29.79
CA ASN A 4 -26.13 -16.17 -29.83
C ASN A 4 -25.16 -16.55 -28.69
N HIS A 5 -24.04 -17.18 -29.04
CA HIS A 5 -22.88 -17.28 -28.15
C HIS A 5 -22.29 -15.88 -27.92
N LYS A 6 -22.63 -15.25 -26.78
CA LYS A 6 -21.93 -14.05 -26.29
C LYS A 6 -20.45 -14.39 -26.09
N GLY A 7 -19.61 -13.80 -26.93
CA GLY A 7 -18.15 -13.92 -26.84
C GLY A 7 -17.63 -13.47 -25.48
N VAL A 8 -16.85 -14.33 -24.84
CA VAL A 8 -16.09 -13.99 -23.63
C VAL A 8 -15.01 -12.99 -24.06
N LEU A 9 -15.21 -11.71 -23.74
CA LEU A 9 -14.21 -10.66 -23.92
C LEU A 9 -12.92 -11.06 -23.18
N LYS A 10 -11.84 -11.34 -23.94
CA LYS A 10 -10.52 -11.66 -23.37
C LYS A 10 -9.93 -10.40 -22.76
N LEU A 11 -9.87 -10.37 -21.42
CA LEU A 11 -9.22 -9.31 -20.66
C LEU A 11 -7.72 -9.19 -21.02
N THR A 12 -7.26 -7.95 -21.15
CA THR A 12 -5.85 -7.60 -21.34
C THR A 12 -5.00 -7.99 -20.13
N LYS A 13 -3.67 -8.07 -20.31
CA LYS A 13 -2.73 -8.36 -19.20
C LYS A 13 -2.86 -7.34 -18.06
N MET A 14 -3.10 -6.07 -18.38
CA MET A 14 -3.28 -5.01 -17.37
C MET A 14 -4.57 -5.17 -16.59
N GLU A 15 -5.69 -5.43 -17.26
CA GLU A 15 -6.99 -5.65 -16.61
C GLU A 15 -6.95 -6.89 -15.70
N LYS A 16 -6.30 -7.97 -16.13
CA LYS A 16 -6.09 -9.17 -15.29
C LYS A 16 -5.26 -8.85 -14.04
N LYS A 17 -4.18 -8.06 -14.19
CA LYS A 17 -3.34 -7.64 -13.05
C LYS A 17 -4.14 -6.78 -12.07
N PHE A 18 -4.97 -5.89 -12.60
CA PHE A 18 -5.83 -5.03 -11.81
C PHE A 18 -6.88 -5.82 -11.02
N LEU A 19 -7.62 -6.73 -11.68
CA LEU A 19 -8.61 -7.60 -11.03
C LEU A 19 -7.98 -8.47 -9.94
N ARG A 20 -6.76 -9.00 -10.19
CA ARG A 20 -6.00 -9.73 -9.15
C ARG A 20 -5.69 -8.86 -7.94
N LYS A 21 -5.28 -7.60 -8.15
CA LYS A 21 -4.99 -6.67 -7.05
C LYS A 21 -6.25 -6.26 -6.29
N GLN A 22 -7.36 -6.00 -6.99
CA GLN A 22 -8.65 -5.72 -6.37
C GLN A 22 -9.12 -6.91 -5.53
N SER A 23 -9.04 -8.13 -6.07
CA SER A 23 -9.39 -9.36 -5.35
C SER A 23 -8.49 -9.59 -4.14
N LYS A 24 -7.19 -9.27 -4.25
CA LYS A 24 -6.26 -9.33 -3.12
C LYS A 24 -6.61 -8.30 -2.04
N ALA A 25 -6.91 -7.06 -2.40
CA ALA A 25 -7.35 -6.03 -1.44
C ALA A 25 -8.64 -6.47 -0.72
N ARG A 26 -9.57 -7.08 -1.45
CA ARG A 26 -10.80 -7.66 -0.88
C ARG A 26 -10.51 -8.81 0.09
N HIS A 27 -9.60 -9.71 -0.25
CA HIS A 27 -9.30 -10.89 0.57
C HIS A 27 -8.40 -10.62 1.77
N VAL A 28 -7.49 -9.66 1.68
CA VAL A 28 -6.50 -9.37 2.73
C VAL A 28 -7.01 -8.25 3.62
N LEU A 29 -7.04 -7.02 3.10
CA LEU A 29 -7.31 -5.83 3.90
C LEU A 29 -8.74 -5.85 4.46
N LEU A 30 -9.73 -5.99 3.59
CA LEU A 30 -11.13 -5.88 4.00
C LEU A 30 -11.52 -7.01 4.96
N LYS A 31 -11.01 -8.22 4.75
CA LYS A 31 -11.28 -9.36 5.64
C LYS A 31 -10.69 -9.15 7.04
N HIS A 32 -9.43 -8.70 7.13
CA HIS A 32 -8.78 -8.41 8.42
C HIS A 32 -9.49 -7.28 9.19
N GLU A 33 -9.98 -6.27 8.46
CA GLU A 33 -10.71 -5.14 9.03
C GLU A 33 -12.19 -5.44 9.32
N GLY A 34 -12.66 -6.66 9.02
CA GLY A 34 -14.05 -7.07 9.20
C GLY A 34 -15.05 -6.38 8.27
N ILE A 35 -14.58 -5.82 7.14
CA ILE A 35 -15.40 -5.14 6.14
C ILE A 35 -15.94 -6.17 5.14
N GLN A 36 -17.26 -6.29 5.08
CA GLN A 36 -17.94 -7.22 4.17
C GLN A 36 -18.25 -6.54 2.83
N ALA A 37 -17.46 -6.89 1.81
CA ALA A 37 -17.71 -6.47 0.44
C ALA A 37 -18.79 -7.33 -0.22
N VAL A 38 -19.72 -6.70 -0.93
CA VAL A 38 -20.77 -7.36 -1.71
C VAL A 38 -20.49 -7.28 -3.21
N SER A 39 -21.06 -8.19 -3.98
CA SER A 39 -20.88 -8.25 -5.45
C SER A 39 -21.90 -7.43 -6.23
N TYR A 40 -22.99 -7.02 -5.61
CA TYR A 40 -24.02 -6.20 -6.22
C TYR A 40 -23.82 -4.72 -5.90
N PRO A 41 -24.28 -3.81 -6.78
CA PRO A 41 -24.14 -2.38 -6.58
C PRO A 41 -24.96 -1.87 -5.40
N THR A 42 -24.34 -1.01 -4.60
CA THR A 42 -24.97 -0.25 -3.50
C THR A 42 -24.56 1.22 -3.62
N GLN A 43 -25.21 2.13 -2.88
CA GLN A 43 -24.78 3.53 -2.79
C GLN A 43 -23.41 3.69 -2.10
N SER A 44 -23.01 2.70 -1.31
CA SER A 44 -21.84 2.75 -0.45
C SER A 44 -20.67 1.95 -1.02
N LEU A 45 -19.49 2.55 -1.03
CA LEU A 45 -18.25 1.90 -1.46
C LEU A 45 -17.20 2.00 -0.38
N VAL A 46 -16.40 0.94 -0.22
CA VAL A 46 -15.09 1.02 0.43
C VAL A 46 -14.01 1.27 -0.62
N ILE A 47 -13.10 2.19 -0.32
CA ILE A 47 -12.00 2.62 -1.18
C ILE A 47 -10.70 2.18 -0.49
N ALA A 48 -10.21 0.99 -0.85
CA ALA A 48 -8.92 0.51 -0.37
C ALA A 48 -7.77 1.35 -0.94
N ASN A 49 -6.74 1.55 -0.12
CA ASN A 49 -5.61 2.48 -0.29
C ASN A 49 -5.99 3.97 -0.28
N GLY A 50 -7.28 4.31 -0.24
CA GLY A 50 -7.78 5.69 -0.23
C GLY A 50 -7.90 6.31 1.17
N GLY A 51 -7.25 5.75 2.19
CA GLY A 51 -7.38 6.23 3.57
C GLY A 51 -6.25 7.15 4.04
N LEU A 52 -6.47 7.81 5.17
CA LEU A 52 -5.49 8.69 5.81
C LEU A 52 -4.21 7.95 6.20
N GLY A 53 -4.32 6.69 6.62
CA GLY A 53 -3.16 5.84 6.95
C GLY A 53 -2.30 5.47 5.74
N ASN A 54 -2.74 5.80 4.53
CA ASN A 54 -1.97 5.65 3.29
C ASN A 54 -1.62 7.02 2.68
N GLY A 55 -1.67 8.11 3.45
CA GLY A 55 -1.28 9.46 3.00
C GLY A 55 -2.29 10.16 2.09
N VAL A 56 -3.50 9.61 1.91
CA VAL A 56 -4.52 10.22 1.05
C VAL A 56 -5.33 11.25 1.82
N SER A 57 -5.25 12.52 1.42
CA SER A 57 -6.00 13.60 2.07
C SER A 57 -7.49 13.61 1.68
N ARG A 58 -8.33 14.11 2.59
CA ARG A 58 -9.79 14.21 2.35
C ARG A 58 -10.12 15.04 1.13
N LYS A 59 -9.46 16.19 0.98
CA LYS A 59 -9.65 17.10 -0.16
C LYS A 59 -9.34 16.39 -1.48
N GLN A 60 -8.22 15.67 -1.54
CA GLN A 60 -7.81 14.98 -2.76
C GLN A 60 -8.79 13.88 -3.16
N LEU A 61 -9.20 13.05 -2.20
CA LEU A 61 -10.11 11.95 -2.48
C LEU A 61 -11.50 12.47 -2.86
N LEU A 62 -12.01 13.47 -2.16
CA LEU A 62 -13.31 14.09 -2.43
C LEU A 62 -13.37 14.66 -3.86
N LEU A 63 -12.37 15.45 -4.26
CA LEU A 63 -12.26 15.98 -5.64
C LEU A 63 -12.21 14.89 -6.71
N THR A 64 -11.71 13.69 -6.36
CA THR A 64 -11.68 12.55 -7.27
C THR A 64 -13.04 11.86 -7.37
N LEU A 65 -13.77 11.77 -6.24
CA LEU A 65 -15.09 11.14 -6.14
C LEU A 65 -16.20 11.99 -6.76
N GLU A 66 -16.17 13.31 -6.56
CA GLU A 66 -17.18 14.26 -7.07
C GLU A 66 -17.25 14.29 -8.60
N LYS A 67 -16.18 13.86 -9.30
CA LYS A 67 -16.18 13.67 -10.76
C LYS A 67 -17.13 12.56 -11.22
N CYS A 68 -17.46 11.63 -10.32
CA CYS A 68 -18.35 10.51 -10.62
C CYS A 68 -19.81 10.87 -10.32
N GLY A 69 -20.06 11.67 -9.28
CA GLY A 69 -21.37 12.15 -8.89
C GLY A 69 -21.35 12.84 -7.52
N PRO A 70 -22.48 13.42 -7.08
CA PRO A 70 -22.61 14.02 -5.75
C PRO A 70 -22.34 13.00 -4.64
N VAL A 71 -21.45 13.39 -3.72
CA VAL A 71 -21.09 12.59 -2.54
C VAL A 71 -21.95 13.02 -1.36
N GLU A 72 -22.70 12.08 -0.79
CA GLU A 72 -23.49 12.30 0.43
C GLU A 72 -22.58 12.30 1.66
N ALA A 73 -21.70 11.30 1.76
CA ALA A 73 -20.77 11.19 2.88
C ALA A 73 -19.42 10.60 2.44
N LEU A 74 -18.34 11.14 3.00
CA LEU A 74 -16.99 10.60 2.90
C LEU A 74 -16.43 10.38 4.30
N LEU A 75 -16.32 9.11 4.69
CA LEU A 75 -15.84 8.65 5.98
C LEU A 75 -14.39 8.17 5.83
N MET A 76 -13.47 8.80 6.54
CA MET A 76 -12.05 8.46 6.49
C MET A 76 -11.54 8.15 7.91
N PRO A 77 -11.58 6.87 8.33
CA PRO A 77 -11.12 6.50 9.65
C PRO A 77 -9.65 6.87 9.85
N PRO A 78 -9.26 7.40 11.02
CA PRO A 78 -7.89 7.77 11.30
C PRO A 78 -6.98 6.54 11.25
N ASN A 79 -5.75 6.70 10.75
CA ASN A 79 -4.74 5.65 10.64
C ASN A 79 -5.15 4.41 9.83
N LYS A 80 -6.28 4.43 9.11
CA LYS A 80 -6.70 3.32 8.26
C LYS A 80 -6.29 3.53 6.81
N PRO A 81 -5.85 2.49 6.10
CA PRO A 81 -5.45 2.57 4.70
C PRO A 81 -6.66 2.48 3.74
N TYR A 82 -7.86 2.82 4.19
CA TYR A 82 -9.08 2.82 3.39
C TYR A 82 -10.04 3.92 3.85
N ALA A 83 -10.99 4.24 2.99
CA ALA A 83 -12.10 5.16 3.27
C ALA A 83 -13.42 4.56 2.82
N PHE A 84 -14.54 5.13 3.27
CA PHE A 84 -15.87 4.83 2.72
C PHE A 84 -16.49 6.06 2.09
N VAL A 85 -17.19 5.86 1.00
CA VAL A 85 -18.00 6.89 0.34
C VAL A 85 -19.43 6.40 0.21
N ILE A 86 -20.38 7.32 0.41
CA ILE A 86 -21.80 7.13 0.14
C ILE A 86 -22.19 8.16 -0.92
N PHE A 87 -22.69 7.69 -2.06
CA PHE A 87 -23.22 8.53 -3.14
C PHE A 87 -24.73 8.69 -3.00
N GLN A 88 -25.30 9.76 -3.59
CA GLN A 88 -26.74 9.98 -3.57
C GLN A 88 -27.50 8.88 -4.30
N THR A 89 -26.93 8.31 -5.38
CA THR A 89 -27.56 7.22 -6.14
C THR A 89 -26.64 6.02 -6.34
N ILE A 90 -27.25 4.84 -6.55
CA ILE A 90 -26.52 3.61 -6.91
C ILE A 90 -25.76 3.80 -8.23
N GLU A 91 -26.26 4.65 -9.14
CA GLU A 91 -25.69 4.75 -10.49
C GLU A 91 -24.40 5.58 -10.50
N GLU A 92 -24.32 6.59 -9.63
CA GLU A 92 -23.10 7.33 -9.34
C GLU A 92 -22.04 6.43 -8.69
N SER A 93 -22.46 5.59 -7.74
CA SER A 93 -21.59 4.59 -7.11
C SER A 93 -21.06 3.58 -8.12
N LYS A 94 -21.93 3.04 -9.01
CA LYS A 94 -21.50 2.18 -10.12
C LYS A 94 -20.48 2.89 -11.01
N LYS A 95 -20.77 4.14 -11.38
CA LYS A 95 -19.86 4.95 -12.21
C LYS A 95 -18.51 5.13 -11.51
N ALA A 96 -18.48 5.44 -10.22
CA ALA A 96 -17.25 5.53 -9.43
C ALA A 96 -16.50 4.20 -9.39
N TYR A 97 -17.20 3.08 -9.15
CA TYR A 97 -16.64 1.74 -9.15
C TYR A 97 -15.96 1.38 -10.49
N PHE A 98 -16.57 1.70 -11.63
CA PHE A 98 -15.95 1.40 -12.93
C PHE A 98 -14.85 2.39 -13.34
N THR A 99 -14.94 3.65 -12.90
CA THR A 99 -14.04 4.72 -13.36
C THR A 99 -12.80 4.87 -12.48
N LEU A 100 -12.92 4.68 -11.16
CA LEU A 100 -11.87 4.97 -10.19
C LEU A 100 -11.11 3.73 -9.74
N ASN A 101 -11.67 2.56 -9.96
CA ASN A 101 -11.05 1.32 -9.53
C ASN A 101 -9.83 1.03 -10.41
N GLY A 102 -8.66 1.00 -9.78
CA GLY A 102 -7.36 0.87 -10.44
C GLY A 102 -6.76 2.19 -10.87
N LYS A 103 -7.44 3.31 -10.58
CA LYS A 103 -6.93 4.64 -10.86
C LYS A 103 -5.82 5.02 -9.90
N GLU A 104 -4.83 5.71 -10.44
CA GLU A 104 -3.72 6.28 -9.69
C GLU A 104 -4.09 7.67 -9.15
N ILE A 105 -3.73 7.93 -7.90
CA ILE A 105 -3.69 9.26 -7.29
C ILE A 105 -2.28 9.49 -6.72
N ILE A 106 -1.88 10.75 -6.57
CA ILE A 106 -0.54 11.13 -6.09
C ILE A 106 -0.68 11.69 -4.69
N ASP A 107 -0.18 11.03 -3.65
CA ASP A 107 -0.29 11.54 -2.28
C ASP A 107 0.46 12.86 -2.05
N ASP A 108 0.33 13.40 -0.84
CA ASP A 108 1.00 14.65 -0.45
C ASP A 108 2.54 14.55 -0.46
N LEU A 109 3.10 13.33 -0.51
CA LEU A 109 4.53 13.03 -0.60
C LEU A 109 4.99 12.71 -2.04
N GLY A 110 4.12 12.84 -3.04
CA GLY A 110 4.42 12.55 -4.44
C GLY A 110 4.42 11.05 -4.82
N GLN A 111 3.95 10.17 -3.93
CA GLN A 111 3.87 8.74 -4.18
C GLN A 111 2.60 8.34 -4.93
N LYS A 112 2.74 7.38 -5.82
CA LYS A 112 1.65 6.85 -6.64
C LYS A 112 0.84 5.82 -5.87
N ILE A 113 -0.43 6.11 -5.62
CA ILE A 113 -1.38 5.24 -4.92
C ILE A 113 -2.45 4.76 -5.89
N PHE A 114 -2.68 3.45 -5.93
CA PHE A 114 -3.76 2.86 -6.71
C PHE A 114 -4.97 2.58 -5.84
N LEU A 115 -6.12 3.13 -6.20
CA LEU A 115 -7.38 2.94 -5.49
C LEU A 115 -8.05 1.64 -5.91
N TYR A 116 -8.63 0.91 -4.95
CA TYR A 116 -9.45 -0.28 -5.23
C TYR A 116 -10.79 -0.18 -4.55
N LEU A 117 -11.87 -0.15 -5.35
CA LEU A 117 -13.22 0.07 -4.86
C LEU A 117 -13.98 -1.26 -4.76
N ASN A 118 -14.80 -1.40 -3.73
CA ASN A 118 -15.74 -2.53 -3.57
C ASN A 118 -17.05 -2.02 -2.99
N PHE A 119 -18.18 -2.59 -3.42
CA PHE A 119 -19.49 -2.29 -2.85
C PHE A 119 -19.61 -2.84 -1.43
N VAL A 120 -20.29 -2.11 -0.56
CA VAL A 120 -20.58 -2.53 0.82
C VAL A 120 -22.02 -2.19 1.17
N GLU A 121 -22.64 -3.00 2.04
CA GLU A 121 -23.98 -2.74 2.59
C GLU A 121 -23.96 -1.58 3.59
N LYS A 122 -22.93 -1.55 4.45
CA LYS A 122 -22.82 -0.57 5.53
C LYS A 122 -21.40 -0.01 5.56
N ALA A 123 -21.29 1.32 5.62
CA ALA A 123 -20.02 2.01 5.85
C ALA A 123 -19.70 2.00 7.36
N GLN A 124 -19.15 0.89 7.83
CA GLN A 124 -18.79 0.68 9.24
C GLN A 124 -17.32 0.30 9.36
N TRP A 125 -16.64 0.78 10.41
CA TRP A 125 -15.30 0.33 10.78
C TRP A 125 -15.22 0.06 12.27
N LYS A 126 -14.32 -0.85 12.66
CA LYS A 126 -13.96 -1.04 14.06
C LYS A 126 -12.80 -0.12 14.40
N ASN A 127 -12.94 0.65 15.46
CA ASN A 127 -11.81 1.36 16.04
C ASN A 127 -10.99 0.33 16.83
N MET A 128 -9.94 -0.21 16.22
CA MET A 128 -8.97 -1.00 16.96
C MET A 128 -8.09 0.02 17.70
N GLY A 129 -8.12 -0.03 19.02
CA GLY A 129 -7.26 0.81 19.86
C GLY A 129 -5.79 0.56 19.57
N LEU A 130 -4.91 1.37 20.19
CA LEU A 130 -3.48 1.13 20.12
C LEU A 130 -3.19 -0.29 20.60
N GLU A 131 -2.71 -1.14 19.70
CA GLU A 131 -2.30 -2.49 20.03
C GLU A 131 -1.00 -2.42 20.84
N ALA A 132 -0.86 -3.34 21.80
CA ALA A 132 0.41 -3.54 22.48
C ALA A 132 1.51 -3.86 21.44
N LEU A 133 2.77 -3.59 21.79
CA LEU A 133 3.89 -4.02 20.95
C LEU A 133 3.78 -5.53 20.68
N PRO A 134 4.14 -5.99 19.46
CA PRO A 134 4.17 -7.41 19.15
C PRO A 134 4.97 -8.20 20.20
N PRO A 135 4.51 -9.40 20.61
CA PRO A 135 5.22 -10.21 21.60
C PRO A 135 6.69 -10.43 21.21
N GLY A 136 7.60 -10.16 22.14
CA GLY A 136 9.04 -10.25 21.92
C GLY A 136 9.71 -8.99 21.36
N LEU A 137 8.94 -7.95 21.02
CA LEU A 137 9.48 -6.64 20.65
C LEU A 137 9.66 -5.75 21.90
N LEU A 138 10.87 -5.25 22.10
CA LEU A 138 11.21 -4.26 23.13
C LEU A 138 12.01 -3.12 22.47
N VAL A 139 11.63 -1.87 22.74
CA VAL A 139 12.39 -0.68 22.34
C VAL A 139 13.13 -0.17 23.56
N VAL A 140 14.47 -0.17 23.52
CA VAL A 140 15.32 0.42 24.55
C VAL A 140 15.67 1.83 24.09
N GLU A 141 15.01 2.81 24.68
CA GLU A 141 15.29 4.22 24.41
C GLU A 141 16.66 4.60 25.02
N GLU A 142 17.35 5.55 24.36
CA GLU A 142 18.63 6.10 24.83
C GLU A 142 19.73 5.06 25.11
N ILE A 143 19.79 3.99 24.32
CA ILE A 143 20.81 2.92 24.46
C ILE A 143 22.25 3.41 24.21
N ILE A 144 22.43 4.51 23.49
CA ILE A 144 23.73 5.15 23.22
C ILE A 144 23.62 6.66 23.48
N SER A 145 24.75 7.30 23.81
CA SER A 145 24.81 8.75 23.99
C SER A 145 24.82 9.50 22.65
N SER A 146 24.53 10.81 22.67
CA SER A 146 24.61 11.66 21.46
C SER A 146 26.02 11.73 20.87
N GLU A 147 27.06 11.66 21.71
CA GLU A 147 28.45 11.60 21.25
C GLU A 147 28.76 10.27 20.55
N GLU A 148 28.24 9.16 21.05
CA GLU A 148 28.38 7.84 20.44
C GLU A 148 27.63 7.76 19.11
N GLU A 149 26.39 8.25 19.06
CA GLU A 149 25.60 8.35 17.83
C GLU A 149 26.36 9.13 16.75
N LYS A 150 26.92 10.29 17.09
CA LYS A 150 27.71 11.11 16.16
C LYS A 150 28.92 10.34 15.63
N LYS A 151 29.69 9.68 16.51
CA LYS A 151 30.85 8.87 16.10
C LYS A 151 30.45 7.73 15.17
N LEU A 152 29.33 7.05 15.45
CA LEU A 152 28.82 5.97 14.60
C LEU A 152 28.45 6.49 13.21
N LEU A 153 27.75 7.63 13.10
CA LEU A 153 27.39 8.24 11.82
C LEU A 153 28.63 8.65 11.00
N GLU A 154 29.65 9.22 11.65
CA GLU A 154 30.90 9.65 11.00
C GLU A 154 31.80 8.47 10.60
N SER A 155 31.71 7.33 11.30
CA SER A 155 32.52 6.14 11.04
C SER A 155 32.13 5.37 9.78
N VAL A 156 30.90 5.57 9.27
CA VAL A 156 30.43 4.87 8.06
C VAL A 156 30.92 5.61 6.82
N ASN A 157 32.01 5.13 6.25
CA ASN A 157 32.51 5.63 4.98
C ASN A 157 31.58 5.20 3.81
N TRP A 158 31.06 6.18 3.06
CA TRP A 158 30.21 5.95 1.88
C TRP A 158 30.93 6.21 0.54
N THR A 159 32.19 6.67 0.54
CA THR A 159 32.92 7.08 -0.68
C THR A 159 33.85 6.00 -1.23
N GLU A 160 34.24 5.03 -0.41
CA GLU A 160 35.00 3.85 -0.84
C GLU A 160 34.05 2.78 -1.39
N ASP A 161 33.77 2.81 -2.69
CA ASP A 161 33.98 1.66 -3.61
C ASP A 161 33.40 1.99 -5.01
N THR A 162 34.25 2.50 -5.90
CA THR A 162 33.98 2.56 -7.34
C THR A 162 34.45 1.29 -8.05
N GLY A 163 34.97 0.30 -7.31
CA GLY A 163 35.55 -0.94 -7.81
C GLY A 163 34.70 -2.18 -7.54
N ASN A 164 33.58 -2.31 -8.26
CA ASN A 164 33.01 -3.62 -8.62
C ASN A 164 32.58 -4.61 -7.50
N GLN A 165 32.35 -4.18 -6.26
CA GLN A 165 31.83 -5.08 -5.22
C GLN A 165 30.42 -4.69 -4.76
N ASN A 166 29.51 -5.65 -4.77
CA ASN A 166 28.08 -5.49 -4.49
C ASN A 166 27.75 -5.20 -3.02
N PHE A 167 28.75 -5.17 -2.12
CA PHE A 167 28.52 -4.98 -0.69
C PHE A 167 28.16 -3.53 -0.30
N GLN A 168 28.38 -2.55 -1.18
CA GLN A 168 27.89 -1.18 -1.04
C GLN A 168 27.05 -0.79 -2.25
N ARG A 169 25.77 -0.44 -2.04
CA ARG A 169 24.84 -0.14 -3.13
C ARG A 169 23.96 1.06 -2.84
N SER A 170 23.88 1.96 -3.80
CA SER A 170 22.87 3.01 -3.85
C SER A 170 21.64 2.49 -4.60
N LEU A 171 20.52 2.39 -3.88
CA LEU A 171 19.20 2.09 -4.43
C LEU A 171 18.41 3.39 -4.61
N LYS A 172 17.30 3.32 -5.36
CA LYS A 172 16.50 4.50 -5.75
C LYS A 172 16.11 5.43 -4.58
N HIS A 173 15.93 4.89 -3.39
CA HIS A 173 15.47 5.63 -2.21
C HIS A 173 16.35 5.45 -0.97
N ARG A 174 17.48 4.73 -1.06
CA ARG A 174 18.34 4.43 0.11
C ARG A 174 19.74 4.00 -0.30
N ARG A 175 20.70 4.10 0.63
CA ARG A 175 22.03 3.48 0.52
C ARG A 175 22.10 2.26 1.43
N VAL A 176 22.84 1.23 1.01
CA VAL A 176 23.02 -0.03 1.75
C VAL A 176 24.51 -0.37 1.78
N LYS A 177 25.00 -0.80 2.94
CA LYS A 177 26.36 -1.31 3.14
C LYS A 177 26.29 -2.57 4.00
N HIS A 178 26.95 -3.65 3.59
CA HIS A 178 27.05 -4.89 4.34
C HIS A 178 28.42 -4.99 5.05
N PHE A 179 28.44 -5.65 6.21
CA PHE A 179 29.66 -5.96 6.97
C PHE A 179 29.66 -7.46 7.32
N GLY A 180 30.85 -8.07 7.42
CA GLY A 180 31.00 -9.51 7.68
C GLY A 180 30.73 -10.37 6.44
N TYR A 181 29.53 -10.33 5.88
CA TYR A 181 29.14 -11.11 4.71
C TYR A 181 28.29 -10.31 3.72
N GLU A 182 28.41 -10.60 2.43
CA GLU A 182 27.55 -10.02 1.40
C GLU A 182 26.17 -10.70 1.39
N PHE A 183 25.10 -9.91 1.39
CA PHE A 183 23.74 -10.42 1.14
C PHE A 183 23.47 -10.54 -0.37
N HIS A 184 23.26 -11.77 -0.83
CA HIS A 184 22.92 -12.09 -2.21
C HIS A 184 21.41 -11.94 -2.45
N TYR A 185 21.01 -10.85 -3.10
CA TYR A 185 19.60 -10.55 -3.38
C TYR A 185 18.92 -11.53 -4.34
N GLU A 186 19.68 -12.23 -5.19
CA GLU A 186 19.11 -13.22 -6.11
C GLU A 186 18.64 -14.48 -5.38
N SER A 187 19.38 -14.91 -4.36
CA SER A 187 19.08 -16.11 -3.56
C SER A 187 18.46 -15.80 -2.19
N ASN A 188 18.42 -14.53 -1.78
CA ASN A 188 18.04 -14.09 -0.43
C ASN A 188 18.85 -14.77 0.70
N THR A 189 20.17 -14.95 0.49
CA THR A 189 21.05 -15.62 1.45
C THR A 189 22.42 -14.94 1.53
N VAL A 190 23.26 -15.37 2.47
CA VAL A 190 24.67 -14.99 2.58
C VAL A 190 25.54 -16.22 2.31
N ASP A 191 26.69 -16.04 1.66
CA ASP A 191 27.70 -17.09 1.51
C ASP A 191 28.66 -17.05 2.70
N LYS A 192 28.47 -17.94 3.67
CA LYS A 192 29.26 -17.97 4.91
C LYS A 192 30.71 -18.38 4.69
N ASP A 193 31.02 -18.99 3.54
CA ASP A 193 32.37 -19.41 3.19
C ASP A 193 33.13 -18.27 2.48
N LYS A 194 32.48 -17.13 2.23
CA LYS A 194 33.07 -15.95 1.58
C LYS A 194 32.78 -14.67 2.38
N PRO A 195 33.50 -14.45 3.50
CA PRO A 195 33.38 -13.21 4.25
C PRO A 195 33.90 -12.01 3.44
N LEU A 196 33.35 -10.83 3.74
CA LEU A 196 33.86 -9.56 3.26
C LEU A 196 35.18 -9.21 3.95
N PRO A 197 36.02 -8.34 3.34
CA PRO A 197 37.26 -7.89 3.96
C PRO A 197 37.02 -7.33 5.39
N GLY A 198 37.72 -7.91 6.37
CA GLY A 198 37.59 -7.55 7.79
C GLY A 198 36.56 -8.35 8.60
N GLY A 199 35.90 -9.34 7.97
CA GLY A 199 34.96 -10.29 8.61
C GLY A 199 35.55 -11.65 8.93
#